data_AF-A0A9E6X1A2-F1
#
_entry.id   AF-A0A9E6X1A2-F1
#
_cell.length_a   1.000
_cell.length_b   1.000
_cell.length_c   1.000
_cell.angle_alpha   90.00
_cell.angle_beta   90.00
_cell.angle_gamma   90.00
#
_symmetry.space_group_name_H-M   'P 1'
#
loop_
_entity.id
_entity.type
_entity.pdbx_description
1 polymer ?
#
loop_
_entity_poly.entity_id
_entity_poly.type
_entity_poly.pdbx_seq_one_letter_code
_entity_poly.pdbx_strand_id
1 'polypeptide(L)' 'MLSGLAGWHTIMLLVWVVPLVLWVIALVQIALSRTTAAYVIAWIAIATLVPVIGAILWFTLGRTNAPANRSTGGAA' A
#
# COMPACT_ATOMS: atom_id res chain seq x y z
N MET A 1 5.09 1.57 32.23
CA MET A 1 3.84 2.06 31.60
C MET A 1 4.04 2.38 30.11
N LEU A 2 5.21 2.86 29.68
CA LEU A 2 5.54 3.14 28.26
C LEU A 2 5.93 1.89 27.42
N SER A 3 6.13 0.74 28.04
CA SER A 3 6.55 -0.51 27.40
C SER A 3 5.49 -1.13 26.45
N GLY A 4 4.20 -0.83 26.66
CA GLY A 4 3.12 -1.25 25.75
C GLY A 4 2.99 -0.39 24.48
N LEU A 5 3.46 0.86 24.53
CA LEU A 5 3.50 1.78 23.37
C LEU A 5 4.77 1.61 22.53
N ALA A 6 5.86 1.11 23.12
CA ALA A 6 7.21 1.32 22.61
C ALA A 6 7.58 0.64 21.27
N GLY A 7 6.93 -0.47 20.90
CA GLY A 7 7.34 -1.25 19.72
C GLY A 7 6.26 -1.34 18.64
N TRP A 8 5.15 -1.99 18.95
CA TRP A 8 4.12 -2.32 17.97
C TRP A 8 3.38 -1.11 17.41
N HIS A 9 3.07 -0.14 18.25
CA HIS A 9 2.41 1.10 17.81
C HIS A 9 3.33 1.92 16.91
N THR A 10 4.63 1.96 17.23
CA THR A 10 5.65 2.61 16.41
C THR A 10 5.76 1.95 15.03
N ILE A 11 5.72 0.62 14.96
CA ILE A 11 5.73 -0.12 13.68
C ILE A 11 4.45 0.15 12.88
N MET A 12 3.28 0.15 13.52
CA MET A 12 2.02 0.47 12.84
C MET A 12 2.00 1.90 12.30
N LEU A 13 2.47 2.86 13.09
CA LEU A 13 2.64 4.24 12.64
C LEU A 13 3.65 4.31 11.50
N LEU A 14 4.76 3.60 11.57
CA LEU A 14 5.73 3.58 10.48
C LEU A 14 5.11 3.04 9.18
N VAL A 15 4.40 1.91 9.26
CA VAL A 15 3.79 1.24 8.10
C VAL A 15 2.66 2.06 7.48
N TRP A 16 1.96 2.90 8.24
CA TRP A 16 0.87 3.73 7.70
C TRP A 16 1.28 5.18 7.41
N VAL A 17 1.97 5.82 8.35
CA VAL A 17 2.31 7.25 8.29
C VAL A 17 3.46 7.50 7.33
N VAL A 18 4.50 6.67 7.30
CA VAL A 18 5.64 6.89 6.38
C VAL A 18 5.20 6.85 4.91
N PRO A 19 4.50 5.81 4.42
CA PRO A 19 4.04 5.80 3.04
C PRO A 19 3.04 6.93 2.74
N LEU A 20 2.19 7.33 3.70
CA LEU A 20 1.30 8.48 3.53
C LEU A 20 2.10 9.78 3.33
N VAL A 21 3.12 10.03 4.16
CA VAL A 21 3.98 11.22 4.04
C VAL A 21 4.76 11.19 2.73
N LEU A 22 5.32 10.04 2.35
CA LEU A 22 6.02 9.89 1.07
C LEU A 22 5.10 10.15 -0.13
N TRP A 23 3.84 9.72 -0.05
CA TRP A 23 2.84 10.01 -1.08
C TRP A 23 2.54 11.51 -1.19
N VAL A 24 2.36 12.21 -0.05
CA VAL A 24 2.17 13.67 -0.05
C VAL A 24 3.38 14.40 -0.65
N ILE A 25 4.60 14.00 -0.26
CA ILE A 25 5.83 14.57 -0.83
C ILE A 25 5.87 14.38 -2.34
N ALA A 26 5.51 13.18 -2.83
CA ALA A 26 5.45 12.91 -4.27
C ALA A 26 4.43 13.81 -4.97
N LEU A 27 3.23 14.01 -4.41
CA LEU A 27 2.22 14.92 -4.96
C LEU A 27 2.71 16.36 -5.02
N VAL A 28 3.36 16.84 -3.96
CA VAL A 28 3.93 18.20 -3.91
C VAL A 28 5.01 18.36 -4.97
N GLN A 29 5.90 17.37 -5.15
CA GLN A 29 6.92 17.42 -6.20
C GLN A 29 6.31 17.43 -7.61
N ILE A 30 5.28 16.63 -7.86
CA ILE A 30 4.55 16.62 -9.13
C ILE A 30 3.88 17.97 -9.37
N ALA A 31 3.25 18.56 -8.35
CA ALA A 31 2.60 19.87 -8.43
C ALA A 31 3.58 21.02 -8.67
N LEU A 32 4.79 20.95 -8.10
CA LEU A 32 5.85 21.93 -8.28
C LEU A 32 6.64 21.74 -9.59
N SER A 33 6.38 20.67 -10.34
CA SER A 33 7.05 20.38 -11.60
C SER A 33 6.74 21.46 -12.63
N ARG A 34 7.76 21.99 -13.32
CA ARG A 34 7.61 22.97 -14.42
C ARG A 34 7.17 22.28 -15.73
N THR A 35 6.05 21.60 -15.67
CA THR A 35 5.46 20.85 -16.80
C THR A 35 4.04 21.36 -17.07
N THR A 36 3.40 20.83 -18.12
CA THR A 36 2.03 21.22 -18.46
C THR A 36 1.05 20.72 -17.41
N ALA A 37 -0.02 21.48 -17.16
CA ALA A 37 -1.04 21.12 -16.17
C ALA A 37 -1.66 19.74 -16.42
N ALA A 38 -1.86 19.38 -17.70
CA ALA A 38 -2.34 18.05 -18.09
C ALA A 38 -1.39 16.93 -17.63
N TYR A 39 -0.08 17.16 -17.69
CA TYR A 39 0.93 16.20 -17.27
C TYR A 39 0.97 16.05 -15.75
N VAL A 40 0.84 17.16 -15.01
CA VAL A 40 0.71 17.15 -13.53
C VAL A 40 -0.50 16.33 -13.11
N ILE A 41 -1.67 16.57 -13.73
CA ILE A 41 -2.90 15.85 -13.41
C ILE A 41 -2.76 14.35 -13.70
N ALA A 42 -2.17 13.99 -14.84
CA ALA A 42 -1.94 12.58 -15.20
C ALA A 42 -1.05 11.88 -14.16
N TRP A 43 0.02 12.53 -13.71
CA TRP A 43 0.92 11.94 -12.70
C TRP A 43 0.30 11.83 -11.32
N ILE A 44 -0.50 12.80 -10.89
CA ILE A 44 -1.27 12.70 -9.65
C ILE A 44 -2.24 11.52 -9.73
N ALA A 45 -2.93 11.36 -10.87
CA ALA A 45 -3.84 10.24 -11.08
C ALA A 45 -3.10 8.90 -11.03
N ILE A 46 -1.94 8.75 -11.69
CA ILE A 46 -1.12 7.53 -11.66
C ILE A 46 -0.62 7.25 -10.24
N ALA A 47 -0.02 8.23 -9.57
CA ALA A 47 0.53 8.09 -8.22
C ALA A 47 -0.54 7.71 -7.18
N THR A 48 -1.82 8.02 -7.45
CA THR A 48 -2.95 7.67 -6.58
C THR A 48 -3.61 6.35 -6.99
N LEU A 49 -3.85 6.13 -8.28
CA LEU A 49 -4.56 4.95 -8.78
C LEU A 49 -3.73 3.68 -8.70
N VAL A 50 -2.42 3.75 -8.94
CA VAL A 50 -1.55 2.56 -8.88
C VAL A 50 -1.62 1.84 -7.51
N PRO A 51 -1.44 2.52 -6.36
CA PRO A 51 -1.56 1.85 -5.06
C PRO A 51 -2.99 1.34 -4.79
N VAL A 52 -4.03 2.03 -5.27
CA VAL A 52 -5.43 1.59 -5.14
C VAL A 52 -5.69 0.33 -5.96
N ILE A 53 -5.29 0.31 -7.23
CA ILE A 53 -5.43 -0.84 -8.12
C ILE A 53 -4.62 -2.03 -7.59
N GLY A 54 -3.40 -1.79 -7.11
CA GLY A 54 -2.57 -2.83 -6.50
C GLY A 54 -3.25 -3.47 -5.30
N ALA A 55 -3.85 -2.68 -4.41
CA ALA A 55 -4.62 -3.18 -3.27
C ALA A 55 -5.85 -3.99 -3.72
N ILE A 56 -6.64 -3.45 -4.67
CA ILE A 56 -7.83 -4.14 -5.20
C ILE A 56 -7.43 -5.47 -5.85
N LEU A 57 -6.37 -5.49 -6.66
CA LEU A 57 -5.89 -6.69 -7.34
C LEU A 57 -5.41 -7.74 -6.32
N TRP A 58 -4.74 -7.31 -5.26
CA TRP A 58 -4.34 -8.19 -4.16
C TRP A 58 -5.56 -8.83 -3.46
N PHE A 59 -6.58 -8.03 -3.15
CA PHE A 59 -7.79 -8.52 -2.50
C PHE A 59 -8.62 -9.45 -3.39
N THR A 60 -8.63 -9.22 -4.70
CA THR A 60 -9.46 -9.97 -5.66
C THR A 60 -8.78 -11.23 -6.19
N LEU A 61 -7.50 -11.16 -6.57
CA LEU A 61 -6.77 -12.30 -7.14
C LEU A 61 -5.88 -13.02 -6.12
N GLY A 62 -5.30 -12.30 -5.15
CA GLY A 62 -4.41 -12.89 -4.14
C GLY A 62 -5.11 -13.86 -3.20
N ARG A 63 -6.41 -13.65 -2.95
CA ARG A 63 -7.20 -14.50 -2.04
C ARG A 63 -7.53 -15.88 -2.62
N THR A 64 -7.58 -16.02 -3.94
CA THR A 64 -7.95 -17.26 -4.63
C THR A 64 -6.80 -18.28 -4.67
N ASN A 65 -5.55 -17.83 -4.56
CA ASN A 65 -4.38 -18.70 -4.65
C ASN A 65 -3.85 -19.21 -3.30
N ALA A 66 -4.62 -19.06 -2.21
CA ALA A 66 -4.27 -19.72 -0.95
C ALA A 66 -4.27 -21.24 -1.22
N PRO A 67 -3.10 -21.92 -1.16
CA PRO A 67 -3.05 -23.35 -1.42
C PRO A 67 -3.93 -24.00 -0.37
N ALA A 68 -5.01 -24.65 -0.80
CA ALA A 68 -5.70 -25.60 0.03
C ALA A 68 -4.66 -26.67 0.38
N ASN A 69 -4.06 -26.54 1.56
CA ASN A 69 -3.46 -27.61 2.32
C ASN A 69 -4.51 -28.73 2.36
N ARG A 70 -4.50 -29.59 1.34
CA ARG A 70 -5.03 -30.94 1.46
C ARG A 70 -3.97 -31.69 2.25
N SER A 71 -4.13 -31.67 3.55
CA SER A 71 -3.71 -32.78 4.38
C SER A 71 -4.49 -34.01 3.92
N THR A 72 -4.05 -34.66 2.84
CA THR A 72 -4.31 -36.09 2.63
C THR A 72 -3.46 -36.84 3.64
N GLY A 73 -3.84 -36.71 4.91
CA GLY A 73 -3.50 -37.64 5.96
C GLY A 73 -4.32 -38.90 5.73
N GLY A 74 -3.64 -40.04 5.80
CA GLY A 74 -4.20 -41.35 5.54
C GLY A 74 -5.43 -41.69 6.38
N ALA A 75 -6.35 -42.38 5.73
CA ALA A 75 -7.31 -43.31 6.28
C ALA A 75 -7.64 -44.26 5.12
N ALA A 76 -7.58 -45.58 5.20
CA ALA A 76 -7.30 -46.53 6.26
C ALA A 76 -6.75 -47.81 5.61
#